data_AF-A0A543C0M8-F1
#
_entry.id   AF-A0A543C0M8-F1
#
_cell.length_a   1.000
_cell.length_b   1.000
_cell.length_c   1.000
_cell.angle_alpha   90.00
_cell.angle_beta   90.00
_cell.angle_gamma   90.00
#
_symmetry.space_group_name_H-M   'P 1'
#
loop_
_entity.id
_entity.type
_entity.pdbx_description
1 polymer ?
#
loop_
_entity_poly.entity_id
_entity_poly.type
_entity_poly.pdbx_seq_one_letter_code
_entity_poly.pdbx_strand_id
1 'polypeptide(L)'
;MAITTTFTVESWLEALPRDRLLALLRERLAEDASLRRRLEVRAAAERAAGDTDIAGLRAQILKLLGTAPFARYDYVEYADVPGYAAQAREAVDALRSLVSAGRAHEAVTLTREAIHRLHTVYEQIDDSSGAVGEVAADLEETHQAACVAADTDPVRNAGWLAAHMLGDWSHVPEIELGDYWDLLGDTGRAAFSDLVAERSRRRPSDWNVKHVRQELARVQGDVDVLVAVLASDLAPYGGTHLTIAEELDRAGRSAEALAWAERGLRDTERPPFADDGLASYVAGRYERDGRLADAVAVRRDRFHASPSLGGYRTLRDAARTAGCWDAERLAALDLLRERPSGRTPFGEGSLLVDALVDDGDVEAAWRAAEGRASDRQWLALADLVRDDRPADALEAYRRAVEPLTRLTGDGNYREIARLLLLARDCHRRLGTEQQFEADLATLRTDQRRKRKLMKTLDEKGL
;
A
#
# COMPACT_ATOMS: atom_id res chain seq x y z
N MET A 1 -33.62 -40.47 -22.22
CA MET A 1 -32.86 -39.34 -21.67
C MET A 1 -32.42 -39.69 -20.27
N ALA A 2 -31.16 -40.10 -20.10
CA ALA A 2 -30.58 -40.30 -18.77
C ALA A 2 -30.28 -38.92 -18.18
N ILE A 3 -30.97 -38.56 -17.10
CA ILE A 3 -30.64 -37.38 -16.30
C ILE A 3 -29.42 -37.80 -15.46
N THR A 4 -28.24 -37.39 -15.89
CA THR A 4 -27.03 -37.52 -15.09
C THR A 4 -27.14 -36.53 -13.94
N THR A 5 -27.74 -36.96 -12.83
CA THR A 5 -27.67 -36.22 -11.58
C THR A 5 -26.21 -36.15 -11.19
N THR A 6 -25.60 -34.99 -11.31
CA THR A 6 -24.24 -34.73 -10.81
C THR A 6 -24.25 -34.95 -9.30
N PHE A 7 -23.78 -36.13 -8.90
CA PHE A 7 -23.67 -36.52 -7.50
C PHE A 7 -22.49 -35.75 -6.90
N THR A 8 -22.78 -34.59 -6.32
CA THR A 8 -21.78 -33.75 -5.66
C THR A 8 -21.45 -34.32 -4.29
N VAL A 9 -20.29 -33.95 -3.75
CA VAL A 9 -19.88 -34.34 -2.40
C VAL A 9 -20.93 -33.88 -1.37
N GLU A 10 -21.53 -32.69 -1.55
CA GLU A 10 -22.64 -32.25 -0.69
C GLU A 10 -23.83 -33.21 -0.74
N SER A 11 -24.31 -33.58 -1.93
CA SER A 11 -25.49 -34.47 -2.06
C SER A 11 -25.25 -35.88 -1.49
N TRP A 12 -24.00 -36.36 -1.50
CA TRP A 12 -23.63 -37.61 -0.86
C TRP A 12 -23.60 -37.48 0.67
N LEU A 13 -23.03 -36.40 1.20
CA LEU A 13 -22.97 -36.14 2.63
C LEU A 13 -24.37 -35.96 3.23
N GLU A 14 -25.27 -35.27 2.53
CA GLU A 14 -26.67 -35.09 2.96
C GLU A 14 -27.46 -36.40 3.00
N ALA A 15 -27.15 -37.35 2.11
CA ALA A 15 -27.82 -38.66 2.05
C ALA A 15 -27.25 -39.69 3.05
N LEU A 16 -26.15 -39.40 3.74
CA LEU A 16 -25.52 -40.32 4.68
C LEU A 16 -26.27 -40.37 6.03
N PRO A 17 -26.41 -41.57 6.63
CA PRO A 17 -26.94 -41.69 7.98
C PRO A 17 -25.99 -41.07 9.00
N ARG A 18 -26.55 -40.50 10.08
CA ARG A 18 -25.82 -39.80 11.15
C ARG A 18 -24.55 -40.52 11.63
N ASP A 19 -24.63 -41.83 11.85
CA ASP A 19 -23.50 -42.60 12.40
C ASP A 19 -22.32 -42.69 11.43
N ARG A 20 -22.59 -42.67 10.10
CA ARG A 20 -21.54 -42.63 9.07
C ARG A 20 -20.89 -41.25 8.97
N LEU A 21 -21.67 -40.18 9.10
CA LEU A 21 -21.12 -38.81 9.19
C LEU A 21 -20.25 -38.65 10.44
N LEU A 22 -20.67 -39.18 11.59
CA LEU A 22 -19.87 -39.16 12.82
C LEU A 22 -18.59 -39.99 12.70
N ALA A 23 -18.61 -41.11 11.99
CA ALA A 23 -17.41 -41.91 11.74
C ALA A 23 -16.39 -41.14 10.87
N LEU A 24 -16.85 -40.57 9.74
CA LEU A 24 -16.00 -39.75 8.87
C LEU A 24 -15.42 -38.54 9.62
N LEU A 25 -16.22 -37.89 10.47
CA LEU A 25 -15.76 -36.78 11.29
C LEU A 25 -14.72 -37.23 12.31
N ARG A 26 -14.90 -38.39 12.96
CA ARG A 26 -13.92 -38.95 13.91
C ARG A 26 -12.60 -39.32 13.24
N GLU A 27 -12.64 -39.86 12.02
CA GLU A 27 -11.44 -40.12 11.21
C GLU A 27 -10.69 -38.82 10.93
N ARG A 28 -11.39 -37.77 10.49
CA ARG A 28 -10.78 -36.46 10.27
C ARG A 28 -10.26 -35.80 11.54
N LEU A 29 -10.99 -35.95 12.65
CA LEU A 29 -10.55 -35.51 13.97
C LEU A 29 -9.31 -36.26 14.48
N ALA A 30 -9.06 -37.49 14.02
CA ALA A 30 -7.85 -38.24 14.35
C ALA A 30 -6.62 -37.73 13.58
N GLU A 31 -6.83 -37.26 12.35
CA GLU A 31 -5.77 -36.78 11.45
C GLU A 31 -5.48 -35.28 11.62
N ASP A 32 -6.49 -34.48 11.96
CA ASP A 32 -6.41 -33.02 12.03
C ASP A 32 -6.64 -32.51 13.47
N ALA A 33 -5.53 -32.20 14.13
CA ALA A 33 -5.54 -31.65 15.50
C ALA A 33 -6.16 -30.24 15.58
N SER A 34 -6.14 -29.45 14.51
CA SER A 34 -6.81 -28.14 14.48
C SER A 34 -8.32 -28.31 14.36
N LEU A 35 -8.82 -29.19 13.47
CA LEU A 35 -10.24 -29.51 13.41
C LEU A 35 -10.77 -30.03 14.75
N ARG A 36 -9.96 -30.81 15.49
CA ARG A 36 -10.30 -31.25 16.83
C ARG A 36 -10.44 -30.11 17.83
N ARG A 37 -9.45 -29.22 17.91
CA ARG A 37 -9.52 -28.05 18.80
C ARG A 37 -10.74 -27.18 18.47
N ARG A 38 -11.02 -26.92 17.19
CA ARG A 38 -12.22 -26.17 16.73
C ARG A 38 -13.52 -26.77 17.23
N LEU A 39 -13.71 -28.07 17.04
CA LEU A 39 -14.95 -28.73 17.44
C LEU A 39 -15.08 -28.87 18.96
N GLU A 40 -13.97 -29.02 19.68
CA GLU A 40 -13.97 -28.99 21.16
C GLU A 40 -14.39 -27.63 21.70
N VAL A 41 -13.86 -26.54 21.13
CA VAL A 41 -14.20 -25.15 21.50
C VAL A 41 -15.66 -24.85 21.18
N ARG A 42 -16.12 -25.20 19.97
CA ARG A 42 -17.52 -25.03 19.58
C ARG A 42 -18.47 -25.83 20.47
N ALA A 43 -18.14 -27.09 20.75
CA ALA A 43 -18.93 -27.92 21.65
C ALA A 43 -18.91 -27.41 23.10
N ALA A 44 -17.85 -26.74 23.54
CA ALA A 44 -17.79 -26.08 24.84
C ALA A 44 -18.65 -24.80 24.87
N ALA A 45 -18.62 -23.99 23.81
CA ALA A 45 -19.46 -22.80 23.68
C ALA A 45 -20.96 -23.16 23.61
N GLU A 46 -21.33 -24.17 22.83
CA GLU A 46 -22.71 -24.69 22.75
C GLU A 46 -23.18 -25.29 24.09
N ARG A 47 -22.30 -25.94 24.84
CA ARG A 47 -22.60 -26.41 26.22
C ARG A 47 -22.71 -25.26 27.21
N ALA A 48 -21.87 -24.24 27.07
CA ALA A 48 -21.92 -23.05 27.92
C ALA A 48 -23.24 -22.29 27.72
N ALA A 49 -23.87 -22.32 26.54
CA ALA A 49 -25.21 -21.77 26.32
C ALA A 49 -26.30 -22.42 27.21
N GLY A 50 -26.03 -23.58 27.82
CA GLY A 50 -26.93 -24.33 28.70
C GLY A 50 -26.72 -24.18 30.21
N ASP A 51 -25.88 -23.23 30.66
CA ASP A 51 -25.73 -22.77 32.08
C ASP A 51 -24.59 -23.34 32.97
N THR A 52 -23.53 -23.99 32.47
CA THR A 52 -22.38 -24.29 33.38
C THR A 52 -21.04 -24.50 32.68
N ASP A 53 -20.19 -23.46 32.70
CA ASP A 53 -18.70 -23.44 32.73
C ASP A 53 -18.08 -22.27 31.94
N ILE A 54 -18.45 -21.03 32.28
CA ILE A 54 -17.80 -19.83 31.72
C ILE A 54 -16.31 -19.76 32.07
N ALA A 55 -15.92 -20.29 33.23
CA ALA A 55 -14.52 -20.30 33.65
C ALA A 55 -13.67 -21.20 32.73
N GLY A 56 -14.17 -22.38 32.37
CA GLY A 56 -13.52 -23.28 31.42
C GLY A 56 -13.48 -22.69 30.01
N LEU A 57 -14.57 -22.07 29.55
CA LEU A 57 -14.57 -21.38 28.26
C LEU A 57 -13.56 -20.23 28.22
N ARG A 58 -13.52 -19.40 29.26
CA ARG A 58 -12.51 -18.35 29.44
C ARG A 58 -11.10 -18.92 29.34
N ALA A 59 -10.79 -19.96 30.11
CA ALA A 59 -9.47 -20.58 30.11
C ALA A 59 -9.10 -21.11 28.71
N GLN A 60 -10.07 -21.68 27.99
CA GLN A 60 -9.86 -22.16 26.63
C GLN A 60 -9.62 -21.03 25.63
N ILE A 61 -10.40 -19.95 25.67
CA ILE A 61 -10.22 -18.75 24.82
C ILE A 61 -8.82 -18.16 25.03
N LEU A 62 -8.42 -17.92 26.29
CA LEU A 62 -7.12 -17.35 26.60
C LEU A 62 -5.95 -18.28 26.20
N LYS A 63 -6.18 -19.59 26.21
CA LYS A 63 -5.22 -20.60 25.72
C LYS A 63 -5.08 -20.55 24.20
N LEU A 64 -6.17 -20.39 23.45
CA LEU A 64 -6.14 -20.28 21.98
C LEU A 64 -5.39 -19.04 21.50
N LEU A 65 -5.37 -17.98 22.31
CA LEU A 65 -4.58 -16.78 22.03
C LEU A 65 -3.11 -16.90 22.44
N GLY A 66 -2.73 -18.00 23.10
CA GLY A 66 -1.34 -18.28 23.48
C GLY A 66 -0.48 -18.73 22.31
N THR A 67 0.77 -18.27 22.30
CA THR A 67 1.77 -18.52 21.24
C THR A 67 2.50 -19.86 21.37
N ALA A 68 2.46 -20.49 22.56
CA ALA A 68 3.26 -21.67 22.89
C ALA A 68 3.25 -22.83 21.86
N PRO A 69 2.14 -23.15 21.15
CA PRO A 69 2.16 -24.22 20.14
C PRO A 69 2.97 -23.89 18.87
N PHE A 70 3.22 -22.61 18.60
CA PHE A 70 3.85 -22.11 17.38
C PHE A 70 5.17 -21.40 17.65
N ALA A 71 5.43 -21.00 18.90
CA ALA A 71 6.61 -20.25 19.27
C ALA A 71 7.88 -21.13 19.28
N ARG A 72 8.95 -20.61 18.68
CA ARG A 72 10.33 -21.08 18.84
C ARG A 72 11.09 -19.99 19.58
N TYR A 73 11.66 -20.32 20.74
CA TYR A 73 12.36 -19.35 21.60
C TYR A 73 11.48 -18.14 21.97
N ASP A 74 10.23 -18.41 22.38
CA ASP A 74 9.23 -17.39 22.74
C ASP A 74 8.86 -16.42 21.62
N TYR A 75 9.06 -16.83 20.36
CA TYR A 75 8.72 -16.05 19.17
C TYR A 75 8.04 -16.89 18.09
N VAL A 76 6.97 -16.38 17.48
CA VAL A 76 6.27 -17.00 16.36
C VAL A 76 6.86 -16.44 15.06
N GLU A 77 7.64 -17.26 14.37
CA GLU A 77 8.24 -16.92 13.07
C GLU A 77 7.16 -16.78 11.99
N TYR A 78 7.43 -15.95 10.98
CA TYR A 78 6.54 -15.68 9.84
C TYR A 78 5.87 -16.93 9.24
N ALA A 79 6.63 -18.04 9.14
CA ALA A 79 6.12 -19.29 8.57
C ALA A 79 5.03 -19.97 9.42
N ASP A 80 5.03 -19.75 10.74
CA ASP A 80 4.12 -20.35 11.69
C ASP A 80 2.91 -19.42 12.02
N VAL A 81 2.96 -18.15 11.61
CA VAL A 81 1.88 -17.15 11.79
C VAL A 81 0.54 -17.59 11.22
N PRO A 82 0.43 -18.16 10.00
CA PRO A 82 -0.86 -18.62 9.50
C PRO A 82 -1.53 -19.66 10.42
N GLY A 83 -0.72 -20.53 11.05
CA GLY A 83 -1.19 -21.51 12.01
C GLY A 83 -1.67 -20.88 13.31
N TYR A 84 -0.89 -19.93 13.86
CA TYR A 84 -1.28 -19.16 15.03
C TYR A 84 -2.58 -18.37 14.79
N ALA A 85 -2.66 -17.62 13.68
CA ALA A 85 -3.84 -16.84 13.33
C ALA A 85 -5.08 -17.73 13.17
N ALA A 86 -4.94 -18.92 12.56
CA ALA A 86 -6.02 -19.89 12.49
C ALA A 86 -6.49 -20.34 13.88
N GLN A 87 -5.59 -20.62 14.82
CA GLN A 87 -5.94 -20.95 16.21
C GLN A 87 -6.62 -19.77 16.93
N ALA A 88 -6.13 -18.56 16.75
CA ALA A 88 -6.67 -17.36 17.39
C ALA A 88 -8.08 -17.02 16.86
N ARG A 89 -8.36 -17.26 15.57
CA ARG A 89 -9.73 -17.18 15.01
C ARG A 89 -10.72 -18.13 15.69
N GLU A 90 -10.27 -19.29 16.17
CA GLU A 90 -11.15 -20.19 16.95
C GLU A 90 -11.64 -19.52 18.26
N ALA A 91 -10.83 -18.61 18.83
CA ALA A 91 -11.21 -17.85 20.02
C ALA A 91 -12.30 -16.81 19.68
N VAL A 92 -12.16 -16.13 18.53
CA VAL A 92 -13.17 -15.20 18.00
C VAL A 92 -14.50 -15.94 17.77
N ASP A 93 -14.47 -17.09 17.10
CA ASP A 93 -15.67 -17.88 16.82
C ASP A 93 -16.40 -18.30 18.11
N ALA A 94 -15.66 -18.63 19.17
CA ALA A 94 -16.22 -18.95 20.48
C ALA A 94 -16.92 -17.73 21.10
N LEU A 95 -16.32 -16.54 20.99
CA LEU A 95 -16.90 -15.28 21.49
C LEU A 95 -18.15 -14.88 20.69
N ARG A 96 -18.12 -14.98 19.36
CA ARG A 96 -19.28 -14.75 18.48
C ARG A 96 -20.44 -15.71 18.81
N SER A 97 -20.11 -16.95 19.17
CA SER A 97 -21.10 -17.95 19.60
C SER A 97 -21.78 -17.56 20.92
N LEU A 98 -21.07 -16.94 21.86
CA LEU A 98 -21.68 -16.41 23.09
C LEU A 98 -22.68 -15.28 22.80
N VAL A 99 -22.32 -14.35 21.91
CA VAL A 99 -23.24 -13.28 21.48
C VAL A 99 -24.51 -13.88 20.88
N SER A 100 -24.35 -14.84 19.96
CA SER A 100 -25.46 -15.53 19.29
C SER A 100 -26.34 -16.34 20.27
N ALA A 101 -25.76 -16.84 21.36
CA ALA A 101 -26.47 -17.56 22.41
C ALA A 101 -27.18 -16.65 23.43
N GLY A 102 -27.21 -15.33 23.22
CA GLY A 102 -27.82 -14.37 24.15
C GLY A 102 -26.98 -14.11 25.41
N ARG A 103 -25.72 -14.55 25.43
CA ARG A 103 -24.76 -14.41 26.54
C ARG A 103 -23.89 -13.17 26.40
N ALA A 104 -24.51 -12.06 26.02
CA ALA A 104 -23.81 -10.87 25.56
C ALA A 104 -22.93 -10.21 26.64
N HIS A 105 -23.39 -10.15 27.91
CA HIS A 105 -22.58 -9.59 29.01
C HIS A 105 -21.29 -10.38 29.27
N GLU A 106 -21.34 -11.72 29.16
CA GLU A 106 -20.14 -12.55 29.29
C GLU A 106 -19.24 -12.39 28.08
N ALA A 107 -19.81 -12.31 26.87
CA ALA A 107 -19.06 -12.03 25.65
C ALA A 107 -18.29 -10.70 25.75
N VAL A 108 -18.92 -9.60 26.22
CA VAL A 108 -18.22 -8.31 26.44
C VAL A 108 -17.00 -8.49 27.34
N THR A 109 -17.16 -9.17 28.47
CA THR A 109 -16.07 -9.36 29.43
C THR A 109 -14.94 -10.20 28.83
N LEU A 110 -15.29 -11.32 28.19
CA LEU A 110 -14.30 -12.24 27.63
C LEU A 110 -13.60 -11.67 26.39
N THR A 111 -14.27 -10.89 25.57
CA THR A 111 -13.62 -10.25 24.42
C THR A 111 -12.61 -9.19 24.87
N ARG A 112 -12.90 -8.41 25.92
CA ARG A 112 -11.92 -7.47 26.50
C ARG A 112 -10.67 -8.17 27.02
N GLU A 113 -10.84 -9.34 27.61
CA GLU A 113 -9.73 -10.16 28.09
C GLU A 113 -8.97 -10.84 26.97
N ALA A 114 -9.67 -11.25 25.90
CA ALA A 114 -9.08 -11.77 24.69
C ALA A 114 -8.21 -10.70 23.99
N ILE A 115 -8.73 -9.48 23.83
CA ILE A 115 -7.98 -8.33 23.32
C ILE A 115 -6.74 -8.09 24.17
N HIS A 116 -6.89 -7.97 25.50
CA HIS A 116 -5.74 -7.81 26.39
C HIS A 116 -4.73 -8.96 26.27
N ARG A 117 -5.19 -10.21 26.17
CA ARG A 117 -4.31 -11.36 25.99
C ARG A 117 -3.54 -11.28 24.69
N LEU A 118 -4.18 -10.87 23.61
CA LEU A 118 -3.54 -10.68 22.32
C LEU A 118 -2.45 -9.60 22.41
N HIS A 119 -2.70 -8.48 23.10
CA HIS A 119 -1.67 -7.45 23.34
C HIS A 119 -0.42 -8.04 23.97
N THR A 120 -0.59 -8.88 25.01
CA THR A 120 0.56 -9.42 25.77
C THR A 120 1.47 -10.34 24.97
N VAL A 121 1.00 -10.86 23.84
CA VAL A 121 1.76 -11.78 23.00
C VAL A 121 2.10 -11.20 21.63
N TYR A 122 1.56 -10.04 21.26
CA TYR A 122 1.68 -9.50 19.90
C TYR A 122 3.13 -9.23 19.48
N GLU A 123 3.93 -8.62 20.38
CA GLU A 123 5.38 -8.40 20.16
C GLU A 123 6.19 -9.68 19.95
N GLN A 124 5.63 -10.84 20.28
CA GLN A 124 6.26 -12.15 20.11
C GLN A 124 5.93 -12.78 18.75
N ILE A 125 5.28 -12.06 17.84
CA ILE A 125 4.77 -12.60 16.58
C ILE A 125 5.26 -11.75 15.41
N ASP A 126 5.83 -12.40 14.39
CA ASP A 126 6.18 -11.76 13.12
C ASP A 126 4.93 -11.58 12.23
N ASP A 127 4.03 -10.67 12.60
CA ASP A 127 2.82 -10.40 11.83
C ASP A 127 3.05 -9.49 10.62
N SER A 128 4.20 -9.60 9.95
CA SER A 128 4.44 -8.91 8.68
C SER A 128 3.41 -9.25 7.60
N SER A 129 2.67 -10.36 7.77
CA SER A 129 1.55 -10.76 6.91
C SER A 129 0.22 -10.02 7.19
N GLY A 130 0.06 -9.44 8.38
CA GLY A 130 -1.18 -8.80 8.84
C GLY A 130 -2.29 -9.77 9.32
N ALA A 131 -2.01 -11.07 9.38
CA ALA A 131 -2.99 -12.10 9.74
C ALA A 131 -3.42 -12.04 11.22
N VAL A 132 -2.57 -11.55 12.12
CA VAL A 132 -2.93 -11.32 13.53
C VAL A 132 -3.68 -10.00 13.68
N GLY A 133 -3.33 -8.98 12.88
CA GLY A 133 -4.12 -7.76 12.73
C GLY A 133 -5.58 -8.05 12.35
N GLU A 134 -5.82 -8.96 11.40
CA GLU A 134 -7.17 -9.42 11.05
C GLU A 134 -7.91 -10.05 12.26
N VAL A 135 -7.22 -10.85 13.07
CA VAL A 135 -7.80 -11.43 14.29
C VAL A 135 -8.14 -10.36 15.32
N ALA A 136 -7.30 -9.33 15.45
CA ALA A 136 -7.56 -8.21 16.36
C ALA A 136 -8.82 -7.45 15.92
N ALA A 137 -8.98 -7.15 14.62
CA ALA A 137 -10.17 -6.53 14.07
C ALA A 137 -11.43 -7.40 14.28
N ASP A 138 -11.32 -8.71 14.08
CA ASP A 138 -12.39 -9.68 14.37
C ASP A 138 -12.82 -9.67 15.86
N LEU A 139 -11.87 -9.50 16.79
CA LEU A 139 -12.16 -9.34 18.22
C LEU A 139 -12.86 -8.02 18.50
N GLU A 140 -12.45 -6.92 17.86
CA GLU A 140 -13.12 -5.63 17.98
C GLU A 140 -14.57 -5.69 17.54
N GLU A 141 -14.85 -6.19 16.34
CA GLU A 141 -16.20 -6.35 15.80
C GLU A 141 -17.06 -7.19 16.76
N THR A 142 -16.49 -8.29 17.27
CA THR A 142 -17.16 -9.15 18.23
C THR A 142 -17.46 -8.43 19.56
N HIS A 143 -16.55 -7.58 20.04
CA HIS A 143 -16.77 -6.77 21.25
C HIS A 143 -17.86 -5.73 21.04
N GLN A 144 -17.86 -5.04 19.89
CA GLN A 144 -18.88 -4.05 19.53
C GLN A 144 -20.26 -4.70 19.48
N ALA A 145 -20.40 -5.83 18.76
CA ALA A 145 -21.64 -6.59 18.67
C ALA A 145 -22.13 -7.08 20.04
N ALA A 146 -21.20 -7.53 20.90
CA ALA A 146 -21.52 -7.94 22.26
C ALA A 146 -22.01 -6.76 23.11
N CYS A 147 -21.41 -5.58 22.99
CA CYS A 147 -21.84 -4.39 23.73
C CYS A 147 -23.24 -3.94 23.32
N VAL A 148 -23.54 -3.94 22.03
CA VAL A 148 -24.89 -3.63 21.50
C VAL A 148 -25.91 -4.63 22.02
N ALA A 149 -25.63 -5.93 21.95
CA ALA A 149 -26.55 -6.97 22.39
C ALA A 149 -26.77 -7.01 23.91
N ALA A 150 -25.78 -6.55 24.69
CA ALA A 150 -25.83 -6.53 26.15
C ALA A 150 -26.40 -5.24 26.74
N ASP A 151 -26.67 -4.20 25.93
CA ASP A 151 -27.06 -2.87 26.41
C ASP A 151 -26.13 -2.38 27.54
N THR A 152 -24.82 -2.42 27.29
CA THR A 152 -23.82 -2.15 28.32
C THR A 152 -23.82 -0.69 28.77
N ASP A 153 -23.47 -0.49 30.06
CA ASP A 153 -23.28 0.84 30.65
C ASP A 153 -22.34 1.70 29.78
N PRO A 154 -22.83 2.78 29.16
CA PRO A 154 -22.03 3.54 28.22
C PRO A 154 -20.80 4.21 28.85
N VAL A 155 -20.86 4.55 30.15
CA VAL A 155 -19.72 5.15 30.86
C VAL A 155 -18.60 4.11 31.07
N ARG A 156 -18.96 2.85 31.31
CA ARG A 156 -17.97 1.77 31.41
C ARG A 156 -17.32 1.48 30.07
N ASN A 157 -18.07 1.53 28.97
CA ASN A 157 -17.52 1.38 27.62
C ASN A 157 -16.56 2.53 27.29
N ALA A 158 -16.95 3.77 27.60
CA ALA A 158 -16.09 4.94 27.44
C ALA A 158 -14.77 4.79 28.21
N GLY A 159 -14.83 4.32 29.46
CA GLY A 159 -13.64 4.05 30.27
C GLY A 159 -12.71 2.99 29.67
N TRP A 160 -13.28 1.90 29.15
CA TRP A 160 -12.50 0.84 28.50
C TRP A 160 -11.88 1.32 27.18
N LEU A 161 -12.65 1.99 26.32
CA LEU A 161 -12.16 2.54 25.05
C LEU A 161 -11.04 3.55 25.28
N ALA A 162 -11.23 4.49 26.21
CA ALA A 162 -10.20 5.47 26.53
C ALA A 162 -8.93 4.79 27.07
N ALA A 163 -9.05 3.75 27.90
CA ALA A 163 -7.90 3.01 28.40
C ALA A 163 -7.15 2.27 27.28
N HIS A 164 -7.87 1.70 26.31
CA HIS A 164 -7.28 1.03 25.14
C HIS A 164 -6.60 2.02 24.20
N MET A 165 -7.35 2.99 23.68
CA MET A 165 -6.88 3.93 22.65
C MET A 165 -5.76 4.87 23.16
N LEU A 166 -5.72 5.17 24.46
CA LEU A 166 -4.67 5.99 25.07
C LEU A 166 -3.51 5.16 25.66
N GLY A 167 -3.58 3.84 25.54
CA GLY A 167 -2.58 2.89 26.03
C GLY A 167 -1.53 2.54 24.98
N ASP A 168 -0.44 1.89 25.41
CA ASP A 168 0.72 1.58 24.55
C ASP A 168 0.40 0.56 23.43
N TRP A 169 -0.73 -0.14 23.54
CA TRP A 169 -1.18 -1.20 22.64
C TRP A 169 -2.44 -0.84 21.85
N SER A 170 -2.63 0.46 21.62
CA SER A 170 -3.78 1.03 20.90
C SER A 170 -3.95 0.52 19.46
N HIS A 171 -2.95 -0.14 18.89
CA HIS A 171 -2.91 -0.65 17.51
C HIS A 171 -3.34 -2.13 17.37
N VAL A 172 -3.68 -2.82 18.47
CA VAL A 172 -4.06 -4.25 18.42
C VAL A 172 -5.29 -4.54 19.30
N PRO A 173 -6.53 -4.30 18.85
CA PRO A 173 -6.89 -3.73 17.56
C PRO A 173 -6.70 -2.22 17.52
N GLU A 174 -6.48 -1.69 16.33
CA GLU A 174 -6.60 -0.26 16.06
C GLU A 174 -8.09 0.09 16.00
N ILE A 175 -8.63 0.55 17.13
CA ILE A 175 -10.06 0.84 17.28
C ILE A 175 -10.40 2.20 16.67
N GLU A 176 -11.39 2.24 15.78
CA GLU A 176 -11.96 3.50 15.28
C GLU A 176 -13.04 4.01 16.24
N LEU A 177 -12.91 5.25 16.73
CA LEU A 177 -13.86 5.80 17.70
C LEU A 177 -15.28 5.91 17.12
N GLY A 178 -15.38 6.11 15.79
CA GLY A 178 -16.65 6.17 15.07
C GLY A 178 -17.53 4.94 15.28
N ASP A 179 -16.93 3.75 15.33
CA ASP A 179 -17.65 2.48 15.48
C ASP A 179 -18.33 2.34 16.85
N TYR A 180 -17.78 3.00 17.87
CA TYR A 180 -18.33 3.00 19.21
C TYR A 180 -19.15 4.26 19.53
N TRP A 181 -19.10 5.29 18.68
CA TRP A 181 -19.60 6.61 19.05
C TRP A 181 -21.09 6.63 19.36
N ASP A 182 -21.92 5.95 18.56
CA ASP A 182 -23.36 5.82 18.81
C ASP A 182 -23.70 4.95 20.01
N LEU A 183 -22.94 3.86 20.22
CA LEU A 183 -23.08 2.98 21.38
C LEU A 183 -22.84 3.72 22.71
N LEU A 184 -21.99 4.74 22.73
CA LEU A 184 -21.67 5.48 23.94
C LEU A 184 -22.81 6.39 24.43
N GLY A 185 -23.75 6.78 23.56
CA GLY A 185 -24.77 7.78 23.89
C GLY A 185 -24.19 9.07 24.51
N ASP A 186 -25.03 9.97 24.99
CA ASP A 186 -24.55 11.27 25.47
C ASP A 186 -23.66 11.16 26.73
N THR A 187 -24.00 10.25 27.65
CA THR A 187 -23.26 10.08 28.92
C THR A 187 -21.90 9.43 28.72
N GLY A 188 -21.80 8.40 27.88
CA GLY A 188 -20.53 7.76 27.54
C GLY A 188 -19.64 8.68 26.72
N ARG A 189 -20.20 9.43 25.75
CA ARG A 189 -19.45 10.42 24.95
C ARG A 189 -18.85 11.52 25.83
N ALA A 190 -19.62 12.03 26.79
CA ALA A 190 -19.13 13.01 27.77
C ALA A 190 -18.00 12.42 28.63
N ALA A 191 -18.21 11.22 29.18
CA ALA A 191 -17.20 10.55 30.00
C ALA A 191 -15.90 10.27 29.22
N PHE A 192 -16.00 9.82 27.96
CA PHE A 192 -14.84 9.60 27.08
C PHE A 192 -14.09 10.92 26.83
N SER A 193 -14.83 11.99 26.52
CA SER A 193 -14.25 13.32 26.29
C SER A 193 -13.48 13.84 27.52
N ASP A 194 -14.04 13.67 28.72
CA ASP A 194 -13.40 14.06 29.97
C ASP A 194 -12.10 13.27 30.23
N LEU A 195 -12.10 11.96 29.95
CA LEU A 195 -10.92 11.10 30.08
C LEU A 195 -9.80 11.51 29.11
N VAL A 196 -10.13 11.80 27.85
CA VAL A 196 -9.18 12.28 26.85
C VAL A 196 -8.63 13.66 27.24
N ALA A 197 -9.49 14.57 27.71
CA ALA A 197 -9.07 15.90 28.17
C ALA A 197 -8.13 15.82 29.37
N GLU A 198 -8.42 14.97 30.35
CA GLU A 198 -7.53 14.73 31.49
C GLU A 198 -6.18 14.16 31.04
N ARG A 199 -6.18 13.11 30.20
CA ARG A 199 -4.95 12.52 29.67
C ARG A 199 -4.13 13.55 28.89
N SER A 200 -4.77 14.40 28.10
CA SER A 200 -4.13 15.48 27.33
C SER A 200 -3.51 16.55 28.21
N ARG A 201 -4.11 16.91 29.34
CA ARG A 201 -3.50 17.84 30.29
C ARG A 201 -2.24 17.26 30.93
N ARG A 202 -2.22 15.95 31.18
CA ARG A 202 -1.08 15.26 31.82
C ARG A 202 0.05 14.96 30.84
N ARG A 203 -0.27 14.59 29.60
CA ARG A 203 0.72 14.25 28.57
C ARG A 203 0.32 14.83 27.20
N PRO A 204 0.46 16.15 26.98
CA PRO A 204 0.04 16.80 25.74
C PRO A 204 0.85 16.38 24.51
N SER A 205 2.09 15.92 24.71
CA SER A 205 3.00 15.49 23.63
C SER A 205 2.89 14.00 23.28
N ASP A 206 2.04 13.25 23.99
CA ASP A 206 1.82 11.82 23.77
C ASP A 206 1.11 11.60 22.42
N TRP A 207 1.66 10.74 21.58
CA TRP A 207 1.17 10.53 20.22
C TRP A 207 -0.25 9.92 20.20
N ASN A 208 -0.53 8.96 21.09
CA ASN A 208 -1.86 8.37 21.21
C ASN A 208 -2.89 9.42 21.64
N VAL A 209 -2.52 10.31 22.56
CA VAL A 209 -3.38 11.44 22.97
C VAL A 209 -3.69 12.34 21.77
N LYS A 210 -2.69 12.71 20.96
CA LYS A 210 -2.90 13.54 19.77
C LYS A 210 -3.83 12.84 18.77
N HIS A 211 -3.61 11.55 18.51
CA HIS A 211 -4.42 10.75 17.59
C HIS A 211 -5.88 10.67 18.07
N VAL A 212 -6.12 10.27 19.33
CA VAL A 212 -7.48 10.19 19.90
C VAL A 212 -8.18 11.55 19.92
N ARG A 213 -7.46 12.66 20.12
CA ARG A 213 -8.04 14.00 20.02
C ARG A 213 -8.47 14.37 18.60
N GLN A 214 -7.76 13.90 17.57
CA GLN A 214 -8.18 14.08 16.17
C GLN A 214 -9.45 13.28 15.90
N GLU A 215 -9.48 12.00 16.29
CA GLU A 215 -10.65 11.14 16.16
C GLU A 215 -11.87 11.70 16.89
N LEU A 216 -11.69 12.17 18.14
CA LEU A 216 -12.75 12.80 18.92
C LEU A 216 -13.33 14.04 18.23
N ALA A 217 -12.46 14.90 17.68
CA ALA A 217 -12.90 16.08 16.95
C ALA A 217 -13.67 15.72 15.68
N ARG A 218 -13.27 14.66 14.96
CA ARG A 218 -13.97 14.15 13.78
C ARG A 218 -15.38 13.64 14.12
N VAL A 219 -15.52 12.76 15.10
CA VAL A 219 -16.84 12.20 15.47
C VAL A 219 -17.77 13.24 16.10
N GLN A 220 -17.23 14.31 16.68
CA GLN A 220 -18.00 15.46 17.17
C GLN A 220 -18.34 16.49 16.07
N GLY A 221 -17.68 16.40 14.90
CA GLY A 221 -17.78 17.41 13.85
C GLY A 221 -17.14 18.76 14.23
N ASP A 222 -16.26 18.79 15.24
CA ASP A 222 -15.56 20.00 15.66
C ASP A 222 -14.29 20.20 14.83
N VAL A 223 -14.50 20.81 13.66
CA VAL A 223 -13.44 21.06 12.68
C VAL A 223 -12.41 22.05 13.23
N ASP A 224 -12.81 23.02 14.06
CA ASP A 224 -11.87 23.99 14.63
C ASP A 224 -10.90 23.32 15.61
N VAL A 225 -11.39 22.42 16.46
CA VAL A 225 -10.53 21.61 17.34
C VAL A 225 -9.62 20.70 16.52
N LEU A 226 -10.14 20.04 15.47
CA LEU A 226 -9.33 19.19 14.60
C LEU A 226 -8.17 19.96 13.96
N VAL A 227 -8.47 21.13 13.37
CA VAL A 227 -7.47 22.02 12.77
C VAL A 227 -6.46 22.46 13.83
N ALA A 228 -6.88 22.83 15.04
CA ALA A 228 -5.97 23.25 16.11
C ALA A 228 -5.03 22.11 16.55
N VAL A 229 -5.53 20.87 16.62
CA VAL A 229 -4.71 19.70 16.96
C VAL A 229 -3.67 19.44 15.87
N LEU A 230 -4.08 19.41 14.60
CA LEU A 230 -3.17 19.21 13.46
C LEU A 230 -2.14 20.34 13.34
N ALA A 231 -2.57 21.59 13.53
CA ALA A 231 -1.71 22.76 13.46
C ALA A 231 -0.65 22.83 14.57
N SER A 232 -0.81 22.06 15.65
CA SER A 232 0.17 22.01 16.74
C SER A 232 1.44 21.23 16.37
N ASP A 233 1.40 20.45 15.29
CA ASP A 233 2.51 19.59 14.85
C ASP A 233 2.53 19.49 13.31
N LEU A 234 2.90 20.60 12.67
CA LEU A 234 2.95 20.70 11.21
C LEU A 234 4.17 19.97 10.66
N ALA A 235 3.93 19.01 9.77
CA ALA A 235 4.99 18.33 9.05
C ALA A 235 5.76 19.31 8.15
N PRO A 236 7.12 19.28 8.16
CA PRO A 236 7.94 20.24 7.43
C PRO A 236 7.80 20.14 5.91
N TYR A 237 7.31 18.99 5.42
CA TYR A 237 7.05 18.74 4.00
C TYR A 237 5.63 19.10 3.53
N GLY A 238 4.76 19.57 4.44
CA GLY A 238 3.45 20.13 4.09
C GLY A 238 2.28 19.15 4.15
N GLY A 239 2.52 17.86 4.44
CA GLY A 239 1.46 16.86 4.52
C GLY A 239 0.35 17.24 5.50
N THR A 240 0.70 17.74 6.70
CA THR A 240 -0.30 18.19 7.68
C THR A 240 -1.14 19.37 7.16
N HIS A 241 -0.58 20.26 6.34
CA HIS A 241 -1.34 21.37 5.75
C HIS A 241 -2.37 20.85 4.74
N LEU A 242 -1.99 19.85 3.94
CA LEU A 242 -2.91 19.20 3.01
C LEU A 242 -4.04 18.50 3.77
N THR A 243 -3.74 17.74 4.82
CA THR A 243 -4.77 17.12 5.67
C THR A 243 -5.72 18.15 6.25
N ILE A 244 -5.22 19.26 6.80
CA ILE A 244 -6.05 20.36 7.31
C ILE A 244 -6.96 20.92 6.20
N ALA A 245 -6.42 21.15 5.00
CA ALA A 245 -7.20 21.66 3.87
C ALA A 245 -8.31 20.70 3.45
N GLU A 246 -8.03 19.40 3.38
CA GLU A 246 -9.01 18.37 3.03
C GLU A 246 -10.14 18.26 4.08
N GLU A 247 -9.81 18.33 5.37
CA GLU A 247 -10.80 18.32 6.45
C GLU A 247 -11.70 19.57 6.42
N LEU A 248 -11.12 20.75 6.18
CA LEU A 248 -11.88 22.00 6.01
C LEU A 248 -12.80 21.93 4.78
N ASP A 249 -12.35 21.35 3.67
CA ASP A 249 -13.17 21.18 2.48
C ASP A 249 -14.33 20.20 2.70
N ARG A 250 -14.08 19.09 3.40
CA ARG A 250 -15.13 18.14 3.79
C ARG A 250 -16.20 18.82 4.64
N ALA A 251 -15.81 19.80 5.45
CA ALA A 251 -16.71 20.63 6.24
C ALA A 251 -17.35 21.81 5.47
N GLY A 252 -17.08 21.97 4.18
CA GLY A 252 -17.59 23.07 3.35
C GLY A 252 -16.89 24.42 3.56
N ARG A 253 -15.78 24.47 4.30
CA ARG A 253 -15.00 25.68 4.61
C ARG A 253 -13.92 25.92 3.54
N SER A 254 -14.34 25.97 2.29
CA SER A 254 -13.45 25.95 1.13
C SER A 254 -12.42 27.09 1.04
N ALA A 255 -12.79 28.29 1.47
CA ALA A 255 -11.86 29.43 1.47
C ALA A 255 -10.71 29.23 2.47
N GLU A 256 -11.01 28.70 3.65
CA GLU A 256 -10.01 28.42 4.68
C GLU A 256 -9.14 27.23 4.30
N ALA A 257 -9.72 26.22 3.66
CA ALA A 257 -8.97 25.09 3.09
C ALA A 257 -7.89 25.56 2.12
N LEU A 258 -8.26 26.44 1.17
CA LEU A 258 -7.30 27.00 0.22
C LEU A 258 -6.22 27.83 0.93
N ALA A 259 -6.59 28.67 1.90
CA ALA A 259 -5.63 29.47 2.66
C ALA A 259 -4.61 28.61 3.43
N TRP A 260 -5.05 27.49 4.00
CA TRP A 260 -4.17 26.52 4.66
C TRP A 260 -3.23 25.82 3.67
N ALA A 261 -3.72 25.44 2.50
CA ALA A 261 -2.90 24.80 1.49
C ALA A 261 -1.86 25.77 0.89
N GLU A 262 -2.25 27.01 0.59
CA GLU A 262 -1.35 28.10 0.14
C GLU A 262 -0.31 28.45 1.21
N ARG A 263 -0.69 28.42 2.49
CA ARG A 263 0.25 28.55 3.59
C ARG A 263 1.26 27.40 3.59
N GLY A 264 0.80 26.17 3.42
CA GLY A 264 1.68 25.01 3.32
C GLY A 264 2.74 25.19 2.24
N LEU A 265 2.36 25.61 1.03
CA LEU A 265 3.32 25.85 -0.06
C LEU A 265 4.40 26.90 0.28
N ARG A 266 4.08 27.88 1.13
CA ARG A 266 5.03 28.92 1.58
C ARG A 266 5.91 28.44 2.73
N ASP A 267 5.33 27.68 3.65
CA ASP A 267 5.96 27.27 4.91
C ASP A 267 6.80 25.98 4.75
N THR A 268 6.56 25.18 3.70
CA THR A 268 7.31 23.93 3.46
C THR A 268 8.79 24.13 3.17
N GLU A 269 9.62 23.30 3.78
CA GLU A 269 11.04 23.22 3.45
C GLU A 269 11.24 22.79 1.99
N ARG A 270 12.25 23.37 1.33
CA ARG A 270 12.56 23.08 -0.08
C ARG A 270 13.02 21.61 -0.26
N PRO A 271 12.90 21.04 -1.48
CA PRO A 271 13.04 19.60 -1.76
C PRO A 271 14.35 18.96 -1.25
N PRO A 272 14.40 17.63 -1.05
CA PRO A 272 13.60 16.61 -1.73
C PRO A 272 12.26 16.21 -1.07
N PHE A 273 11.92 16.75 0.10
CA PHE A 273 10.83 16.19 0.91
C PHE A 273 9.44 16.78 0.67
N ALA A 274 9.30 17.94 0.02
CA ALA A 274 8.01 18.60 -0.16
C ALA A 274 6.98 17.75 -0.93
N ASP A 275 5.75 17.68 -0.41
CA ASP A 275 4.63 16.87 -0.88
C ASP A 275 4.08 17.34 -2.25
N ASP A 276 4.02 16.43 -3.24
CA ASP A 276 3.42 16.68 -4.56
C ASP A 276 1.89 16.85 -4.49
N GLY A 277 1.26 16.24 -3.50
CA GLY A 277 -0.18 16.31 -3.25
C GLY A 277 -0.62 17.73 -2.93
N LEU A 278 0.15 18.47 -2.13
CA LEU A 278 -0.20 19.84 -1.74
C LEU A 278 -0.19 20.81 -2.94
N ALA A 279 0.85 20.74 -3.79
CA ALA A 279 0.91 21.54 -5.02
C ALA A 279 -0.21 21.15 -5.99
N SER A 280 -0.54 19.86 -6.07
CA SER A 280 -1.62 19.37 -6.92
C SER A 280 -2.99 19.83 -6.43
N TYR A 281 -3.23 19.83 -5.11
CA TYR A 281 -4.44 20.33 -4.49
C TYR A 281 -4.63 21.82 -4.82
N VAL A 282 -3.63 22.66 -4.56
CA VAL A 282 -3.73 24.12 -4.82
C VAL A 282 -3.91 24.41 -6.32
N ALA A 283 -3.11 23.80 -7.20
CA ALA A 283 -3.25 24.00 -8.65
C ALA A 283 -4.64 23.59 -9.15
N GLY A 284 -5.17 22.45 -8.68
CA GLY A 284 -6.51 22.00 -9.03
C GLY A 284 -7.64 22.89 -8.50
N ARG A 285 -7.43 23.60 -7.38
CA ARG A 285 -8.37 24.64 -6.90
C ARG A 285 -8.37 25.84 -7.84
N TYR A 286 -7.18 26.34 -8.18
CA TYR A 286 -7.03 27.46 -9.10
C TYR A 286 -7.61 27.18 -10.49
N GLU A 287 -7.40 25.97 -11.02
CA GLU A 287 -7.99 25.55 -12.29
C GLU A 287 -9.52 25.60 -12.27
N ARG A 288 -10.15 25.07 -11.21
CA ARG A 288 -11.62 25.11 -11.04
C ARG A 288 -12.17 26.53 -10.90
N ASP A 289 -11.41 27.41 -10.26
CA ASP A 289 -11.79 28.81 -10.05
C ASP A 289 -11.43 29.70 -11.26
N GLY A 290 -10.91 29.13 -12.36
CA GLY A 290 -10.50 29.87 -13.56
C GLY A 290 -9.21 30.68 -13.40
N ARG A 291 -8.49 30.52 -12.30
CA ARG A 291 -7.19 31.15 -11.99
C ARG A 291 -6.04 30.40 -12.68
N LEU A 292 -6.15 30.22 -14.00
CA LEU A 292 -5.23 29.37 -14.77
C LEU A 292 -3.76 29.80 -14.68
N ALA A 293 -3.50 31.11 -14.64
CA ALA A 293 -2.13 31.64 -14.50
C ALA A 293 -1.49 31.24 -13.16
N ASP A 294 -2.28 31.23 -12.07
CA ASP A 294 -1.80 30.86 -10.74
C ASP A 294 -1.55 29.35 -10.66
N ALA A 295 -2.38 28.53 -11.32
CA ALA A 295 -2.17 27.09 -11.43
C ALA A 295 -0.84 26.78 -12.14
N VAL A 296 -0.57 27.46 -13.26
CA VAL A 296 0.71 27.36 -13.97
C VAL A 296 1.88 27.76 -13.06
N ALA A 297 1.76 28.86 -12.30
CA ALA A 297 2.80 29.30 -11.39
C ALA A 297 3.14 28.24 -10.33
N VAL A 298 2.13 27.63 -9.70
CA VAL A 298 2.32 26.56 -8.70
C VAL A 298 3.04 25.35 -9.32
N ARG A 299 2.60 24.91 -10.51
CA ARG A 299 3.22 23.78 -11.22
C ARG A 299 4.66 24.09 -11.65
N ARG A 300 4.91 25.32 -12.10
CA ARG A 300 6.24 25.80 -12.50
C ARG A 300 7.20 25.81 -11.31
N ASP A 301 6.79 26.41 -10.20
CA ASP A 301 7.61 26.49 -8.99
C ASP A 301 7.94 25.09 -8.45
N ARG A 302 6.95 24.19 -8.48
CA ARG A 302 7.16 22.80 -8.09
C ARG A 302 8.15 22.09 -9.02
N PHE A 303 7.98 22.22 -10.33
CA PHE A 303 8.90 21.65 -11.30
C PHE A 303 10.32 22.22 -11.15
N HIS A 304 10.47 23.52 -10.91
CA HIS A 304 11.78 24.15 -10.68
C HIS A 304 12.46 23.61 -9.42
N ALA A 305 11.69 23.43 -8.35
CA ALA A 305 12.20 22.93 -7.09
C ALA A 305 12.61 21.44 -7.18
N SER A 306 11.77 20.60 -7.79
CA SER A 306 12.01 19.16 -7.95
C SER A 306 11.66 18.69 -9.38
N PRO A 307 12.57 18.87 -10.35
CA PRO A 307 12.33 18.43 -11.72
C PRO A 307 12.12 16.92 -11.79
N SER A 308 11.01 16.54 -12.39
CA SER A 308 10.67 15.15 -12.72
C SER A 308 9.84 15.14 -14.00
N LEU A 309 9.77 13.98 -14.67
CA LEU A 309 8.94 13.85 -15.87
C LEU A 309 7.45 14.06 -15.54
N GLY A 310 7.00 13.60 -14.36
CA GLY A 310 5.65 13.87 -13.88
C GLY A 310 5.40 15.38 -13.67
N GLY A 311 6.34 16.09 -13.05
CA GLY A 311 6.27 17.54 -12.88
C GLY A 311 6.21 18.29 -14.21
N TYR A 312 7.04 17.88 -15.19
CA TYR A 312 7.02 18.45 -16.54
C TYR A 312 5.65 18.28 -17.23
N ARG A 313 5.08 17.08 -17.15
CA ARG A 313 3.75 16.78 -17.73
C ARG A 313 2.65 17.61 -17.08
N THR A 314 2.62 17.69 -15.75
CA THR A 314 1.60 18.50 -15.06
C THR A 314 1.74 19.99 -15.34
N LEU A 315 2.97 20.52 -15.47
CA LEU A 315 3.22 21.89 -15.94
C LEU A 315 2.70 22.08 -17.37
N ARG A 316 3.00 21.13 -18.28
CA ARG A 316 2.54 21.18 -19.67
C ARG A 316 1.02 21.23 -19.77
N ASP A 317 0.32 20.38 -19.03
CA ASP A 317 -1.14 20.29 -19.10
C ASP A 317 -1.79 21.57 -18.57
N ALA A 318 -1.30 22.12 -17.46
CA ALA A 318 -1.76 23.41 -16.93
C ALA A 318 -1.47 24.57 -17.91
N ALA A 319 -0.26 24.62 -18.48
CA ALA A 319 0.17 25.67 -19.39
C ALA A 319 -0.55 25.62 -20.75
N ARG A 320 -0.88 24.42 -21.25
CA ARG A 320 -1.73 24.26 -22.43
C ARG A 320 -3.14 24.76 -22.18
N THR A 321 -3.71 24.43 -21.03
CA THR A 321 -5.03 24.91 -20.61
C THR A 321 -5.05 26.45 -20.50
N ALA A 322 -3.97 27.05 -20.00
CA ALA A 322 -3.80 28.50 -19.92
C ALA A 322 -3.38 29.18 -21.24
N GLY A 323 -3.06 28.42 -22.30
CA GLY A 323 -2.60 28.94 -23.58
C GLY A 323 -1.18 29.53 -23.58
N CYS A 324 -0.33 29.17 -22.61
CA CYS A 324 1.03 29.69 -22.47
C CYS A 324 2.14 28.63 -22.60
N TRP A 325 1.81 27.41 -23.06
CA TRP A 325 2.75 26.29 -23.12
C TRP A 325 4.06 26.59 -23.84
N ASP A 326 4.04 27.32 -24.96
CA ASP A 326 5.27 27.56 -25.74
C ASP A 326 6.33 28.32 -24.93
N ALA A 327 5.91 29.31 -24.12
CA ALA A 327 6.81 30.05 -23.24
C ALA A 327 7.30 29.19 -22.06
N GLU A 328 6.39 28.46 -21.42
CA GLU A 328 6.72 27.57 -20.29
C GLU A 328 7.65 26.43 -20.71
N ARG A 329 7.43 25.87 -21.90
CA ARG A 329 8.25 24.81 -22.47
C ARG A 329 9.69 25.26 -22.64
N LEU A 330 9.89 26.45 -23.22
CA LEU A 330 11.24 26.99 -23.43
C LEU A 330 11.97 27.15 -22.09
N ALA A 331 11.33 27.78 -21.10
CA ALA A 331 11.90 27.95 -19.77
C ALA A 331 12.20 26.62 -19.06
N ALA A 332 11.27 25.66 -19.15
CA ALA A 332 11.44 24.33 -18.55
C ALA A 332 12.60 23.57 -19.20
N LEU A 333 12.73 23.61 -20.53
CA LEU A 333 13.84 22.96 -21.23
C LEU A 333 15.18 23.63 -20.96
N ASP A 334 15.23 24.96 -20.84
CA ASP A 334 16.44 25.69 -20.45
C ASP A 334 16.92 25.28 -19.05
N LEU A 335 16.01 25.20 -18.09
CA LEU A 335 16.32 24.68 -16.75
C LEU A 335 16.92 23.26 -16.82
N LEU A 336 16.36 22.39 -17.65
CA LEU A 336 16.85 21.01 -17.81
C LEU A 336 18.21 20.94 -18.53
N ARG A 337 18.54 21.90 -19.42
CA ARG A 337 19.83 21.97 -20.12
C ARG A 337 20.98 22.36 -19.19
N GLU A 338 20.71 23.22 -18.21
CA GLU A 338 21.70 23.69 -17.23
C GLU A 338 22.01 22.64 -16.17
N ARG A 339 21.16 21.61 -16.03
CA ARG A 339 21.40 20.53 -15.09
C ARG A 339 22.39 19.50 -15.64
N PRO A 340 23.38 19.08 -14.83
CA PRO A 340 24.22 17.95 -15.20
C PRO A 340 23.38 16.68 -15.30
N SER A 341 23.74 15.80 -16.24
CA SER A 341 23.24 14.42 -16.26
C SER A 341 23.50 13.78 -14.90
N GLY A 342 22.44 13.29 -14.25
CA GLY A 342 22.49 12.81 -12.87
C GLY A 342 21.95 11.40 -12.74
N ARG A 343 22.16 10.79 -11.56
CA ARG A 343 21.46 9.57 -11.16
C ARG A 343 20.00 9.91 -10.89
N THR A 344 19.09 9.36 -11.69
CA THR A 344 17.67 9.26 -11.39
C THR A 344 17.40 8.00 -10.55
N PRO A 345 16.26 7.89 -9.85
CA PRO A 345 15.85 6.66 -9.17
C PRO A 345 15.76 5.42 -10.09
N PHE A 346 15.70 5.63 -11.41
CA PHE A 346 15.60 4.58 -12.43
C PHE A 346 16.91 4.36 -13.22
N GLY A 347 18.01 4.98 -12.82
CA GLY A 347 19.34 4.88 -13.44
C GLY A 347 19.99 6.23 -13.73
N GLU A 348 21.21 6.22 -14.29
CA GLU A 348 21.82 7.42 -14.86
C GLU A 348 21.01 7.84 -16.10
N GLY A 349 20.68 9.12 -16.27
CA GLY A 349 19.87 9.56 -17.40
C GLY A 349 19.57 11.05 -17.40
N SER A 350 19.20 11.56 -18.57
CA SER A 350 18.90 12.98 -18.79
C SER A 350 17.39 13.23 -18.82
N LEU A 351 16.87 13.93 -17.81
CA LEU A 351 15.46 14.34 -17.79
C LEU A 351 15.09 15.23 -18.99
N LEU A 352 16.07 15.96 -19.54
CA LEU A 352 15.90 16.73 -20.78
C LEU A 352 15.51 15.83 -21.96
N VAL A 353 16.17 14.67 -22.09
CA VAL A 353 15.88 13.71 -23.17
C VAL A 353 14.47 13.15 -22.99
N ASP A 354 14.11 12.75 -21.77
CA ASP A 354 12.77 12.22 -21.49
C ASP A 354 11.68 13.25 -21.79
N ALA A 355 11.87 14.52 -21.41
CA ALA A 355 10.93 15.60 -21.68
C ALA A 355 10.76 15.87 -23.19
N LEU A 356 11.86 15.88 -23.96
CA LEU A 356 11.82 16.08 -25.41
C LEU A 356 11.15 14.91 -26.13
N VAL A 357 11.43 13.67 -25.73
CA VAL A 357 10.74 12.47 -26.24
C VAL A 357 9.25 12.54 -25.91
N ASP A 358 8.89 12.94 -24.69
CA ASP A 358 7.50 13.06 -24.25
C ASP A 358 6.71 14.14 -25.00
N ASP A 359 7.38 15.17 -25.51
CA ASP A 359 6.80 16.17 -26.42
C ASP A 359 6.73 15.71 -27.88
N GLY A 360 7.33 14.56 -28.21
CA GLY A 360 7.47 14.07 -29.59
C GLY A 360 8.58 14.77 -30.39
N ASP A 361 9.42 15.57 -29.75
CA ASP A 361 10.54 16.29 -30.39
C ASP A 361 11.79 15.39 -30.45
N VAL A 362 11.68 14.32 -31.23
CA VAL A 362 12.70 13.26 -31.32
C VAL A 362 14.03 13.79 -31.84
N GLU A 363 14.01 14.76 -32.77
CA GLU A 363 15.22 15.38 -33.30
C GLU A 363 15.96 16.24 -32.27
N ALA A 364 15.24 17.02 -31.45
CA ALA A 364 15.88 17.71 -30.34
C ALA A 364 16.35 16.73 -29.26
N ALA A 365 15.59 15.67 -28.98
CA ALA A 365 15.96 14.65 -28.00
C ALA A 365 17.26 13.93 -28.40
N TRP A 366 17.40 13.57 -29.68
CA TRP A 366 18.60 12.95 -30.23
C TRP A 366 19.83 13.84 -30.06
N ARG A 367 19.73 15.14 -30.38
CA ARG A 367 20.81 16.10 -30.18
C ARG A 367 21.16 16.30 -28.69
N ALA A 368 20.16 16.27 -27.82
CA ALA A 368 20.36 16.43 -26.38
C ALA A 368 20.94 15.19 -25.68
N ALA A 369 20.86 14.02 -26.32
CA ALA A 369 21.33 12.75 -25.79
C ALA A 369 22.86 12.62 -25.76
N GLU A 370 23.55 13.34 -26.65
CA GLU A 370 25.02 13.32 -26.72
C GLU A 370 25.66 13.73 -25.38
N GLY A 371 26.48 12.83 -24.84
CA GLY A 371 27.18 13.03 -23.56
C GLY A 371 26.28 13.06 -22.30
N ARG A 372 24.97 12.81 -22.43
CA ARG A 372 24.00 12.97 -21.33
C ARG A 372 23.04 11.79 -21.14
N ALA A 373 22.67 11.10 -22.22
CA ALA A 373 21.72 10.00 -22.17
C ALA A 373 22.36 8.71 -21.65
N SER A 374 21.59 7.90 -20.90
CA SER A 374 21.98 6.52 -20.64
C SER A 374 21.80 5.63 -21.85
N ASP A 375 22.41 4.45 -21.81
CA ASP A 375 22.20 3.39 -22.80
C ASP A 375 20.72 3.05 -22.98
N ARG A 376 19.92 3.07 -21.90
CA ARG A 376 18.46 2.87 -21.98
C ARG A 376 17.78 3.97 -22.80
N GLN A 377 18.14 5.23 -22.58
CA GLN A 377 17.58 6.35 -23.32
C GLN A 377 18.03 6.34 -24.79
N TRP A 378 19.28 5.97 -25.06
CA TRP A 378 19.78 5.76 -26.42
C TRP A 378 19.01 4.67 -27.16
N LEU A 379 18.71 3.54 -26.50
CA LEU A 379 17.91 2.47 -27.10
C LEU A 379 16.48 2.93 -27.41
N ALA A 380 15.86 3.67 -26.49
CA ALA A 380 14.52 4.22 -26.72
C ALA A 380 14.51 5.21 -27.90
N LEU A 381 15.52 6.07 -28.01
CA LEU A 381 15.69 6.98 -29.14
C LEU A 381 15.95 6.23 -30.44
N ALA A 382 16.80 5.20 -30.43
CA ALA A 382 17.07 4.35 -31.58
C ALA A 382 15.79 3.69 -32.10
N ASP A 383 14.95 3.15 -31.21
CA ASP A 383 13.66 2.57 -31.55
C ASP A 383 12.71 3.58 -32.21
N LEU A 384 12.75 4.86 -31.80
CA LEU A 384 11.94 5.93 -32.37
C LEU A 384 12.43 6.38 -33.75
N VAL A 385 13.75 6.39 -34.00
CA VAL A 385 14.34 6.93 -35.24
C VAL A 385 14.67 5.87 -36.27
N ARG A 386 14.68 4.58 -35.94
CA ARG A 386 15.17 3.49 -36.81
C ARG A 386 14.53 3.45 -38.19
N ASP A 387 13.30 3.96 -38.32
CA ASP A 387 12.59 3.92 -39.59
C ASP A 387 13.07 5.02 -40.55
N ASP A 388 13.34 6.21 -40.01
CA ASP A 388 13.74 7.42 -40.75
C ASP A 388 15.26 7.61 -40.81
N ARG A 389 15.98 7.17 -39.77
CA ARG A 389 17.44 7.27 -39.59
C ARG A 389 18.03 5.91 -39.19
N PRO A 390 18.00 4.89 -40.07
CA PRO A 390 18.46 3.54 -39.74
C PRO A 390 19.96 3.45 -39.44
N ALA A 391 20.79 4.36 -39.96
CA ALA A 391 22.24 4.40 -39.66
C ALA A 391 22.50 4.80 -38.19
N ASP A 392 21.80 5.83 -37.72
CA ASP A 392 21.89 6.35 -36.35
C ASP A 392 21.40 5.30 -35.33
N ALA A 393 20.25 4.66 -35.60
CA ALA A 393 19.72 3.61 -34.75
C ALA A 393 20.65 2.38 -34.71
N LEU A 394 21.25 2.01 -35.85
CA LEU A 394 22.21 0.92 -35.93
C LEU A 394 23.43 1.15 -35.02
N GLU A 395 23.99 2.35 -35.00
CA GLU A 395 25.12 2.69 -34.13
C GLU A 395 24.75 2.53 -32.64
N ALA A 396 23.58 3.04 -32.23
CA ALA A 396 23.08 2.92 -30.87
C ALA A 396 22.88 1.45 -30.45
N TYR A 397 22.29 0.62 -31.32
CA TYR A 397 22.14 -0.82 -31.05
C TYR A 397 23.49 -1.53 -30.93
N ARG A 398 24.46 -1.23 -31.80
CA ARG A 398 25.81 -1.83 -31.74
C ARG A 398 26.52 -1.47 -30.45
N ARG A 399 26.48 -0.20 -30.04
CA ARG A 399 27.05 0.28 -28.78
C ARG A 399 26.42 -0.43 -27.57
N ALA A 400 25.10 -0.66 -27.58
CA ALA A 400 24.42 -1.35 -26.49
C ALA A 400 24.73 -2.87 -26.42
N VAL A 401 25.04 -3.51 -27.56
CA VAL A 401 25.44 -4.92 -27.59
C VAL A 401 26.80 -5.13 -26.91
N GLU A 402 27.76 -4.23 -27.12
CA GLU A 402 29.15 -4.40 -26.65
C GLU A 402 29.27 -4.76 -25.15
N PRO A 403 28.71 -4.00 -24.18
CA PRO A 403 28.84 -4.34 -22.76
C PRO A 403 28.13 -5.66 -22.41
N LEU A 404 26.99 -5.97 -23.06
CA LEU A 404 26.25 -7.20 -22.82
C LEU A 404 27.07 -8.44 -23.21
N THR A 405 27.95 -8.33 -24.21
CA THR A 405 28.85 -9.44 -24.60
C THR A 405 29.86 -9.80 -23.51
N ARG A 406 30.08 -8.96 -22.50
CA ARG A 406 30.98 -9.25 -21.36
C ARG A 406 30.24 -9.95 -20.22
N LEU A 407 28.92 -9.81 -20.16
CA LEU A 407 28.06 -10.39 -19.13
C LEU A 407 27.64 -11.83 -19.47
N THR A 408 27.19 -12.56 -18.44
CA THR A 408 26.58 -13.89 -18.57
C THR A 408 25.16 -13.87 -18.00
N GLY A 409 24.30 -14.76 -18.49
CA GLY A 409 22.93 -14.90 -18.00
C GLY A 409 21.89 -14.91 -19.11
N ASP A 410 20.82 -15.69 -18.91
CA ASP A 410 19.81 -15.96 -19.93
C ASP A 410 18.98 -14.69 -20.29
N GLY A 411 18.90 -13.70 -19.39
CA GLY A 411 18.36 -12.38 -19.68
C GLY A 411 19.22 -11.58 -20.67
N ASN A 412 20.53 -11.49 -20.41
CA ASN A 412 21.48 -10.77 -21.26
C ASN A 412 21.58 -11.38 -22.66
N TYR A 413 21.51 -12.71 -22.79
CA TYR A 413 21.55 -13.37 -24.10
C TYR A 413 20.31 -13.09 -24.93
N ARG A 414 19.13 -13.03 -24.31
CA ARG A 414 17.89 -12.64 -25.00
C ARG A 414 17.95 -11.19 -25.47
N GLU A 415 18.53 -10.29 -24.67
CA GLU A 415 18.66 -8.89 -25.06
C GLU A 415 19.67 -8.69 -26.20
N ILE A 416 20.81 -9.40 -26.18
CA ILE A 416 21.76 -9.40 -27.32
C ILE A 416 21.05 -9.84 -28.60
N ALA A 417 20.32 -10.96 -28.56
CA ALA A 417 19.59 -11.45 -29.73
C ALA A 417 18.54 -10.44 -30.23
N ARG A 418 17.81 -9.78 -29.31
CA ARG A 418 16.86 -8.71 -29.66
C ARG A 418 17.55 -7.56 -30.39
N LEU A 419 18.64 -7.02 -29.84
CA LEU A 419 19.38 -5.90 -30.43
C LEU A 419 19.97 -6.25 -31.80
N LEU A 420 20.47 -7.47 -31.98
CA LEU A 420 20.96 -7.95 -33.28
C LEU A 420 19.86 -8.06 -34.34
N LEU A 421 18.65 -8.46 -33.96
CA LEU A 421 17.50 -8.45 -34.89
C LEU A 421 17.18 -7.02 -35.33
N LEU A 422 17.17 -6.07 -34.39
CA LEU A 422 16.94 -4.65 -34.69
C LEU A 422 18.05 -4.08 -35.60
N ALA A 423 19.31 -4.42 -35.32
CA ALA A 423 20.44 -4.06 -36.17
C ALA A 423 20.32 -4.67 -37.58
N ARG A 424 19.88 -5.93 -37.70
CA ARG A 424 19.63 -6.59 -38.99
C ARG A 424 18.60 -5.84 -39.82
N ASP A 425 17.51 -5.41 -39.20
CA ASP A 425 16.46 -4.64 -39.89
C ASP A 425 16.96 -3.26 -40.33
N CYS A 426 17.83 -2.61 -39.55
CA CYS A 426 18.51 -1.38 -39.97
C CYS A 426 19.46 -1.64 -41.17
N HIS A 427 20.26 -2.71 -41.11
CA HIS A 427 21.14 -3.10 -42.22
C HIS A 427 20.38 -3.39 -43.51
N ARG A 428 19.21 -4.03 -43.43
CA ARG A 428 18.32 -4.25 -44.59
C ARG A 428 17.84 -2.95 -45.22
N ARG A 429 17.42 -1.99 -44.40
CA ARG A 429 17.00 -0.66 -44.87
C ARG A 429 18.14 0.11 -45.52
N LEU A 430 19.36 -0.10 -45.04
CA LEU A 430 20.57 0.52 -45.57
C LEU A 430 21.18 -0.23 -46.77
N GLY A 431 20.68 -1.42 -47.12
CA GLY A 431 21.27 -2.28 -48.16
C GLY A 431 22.67 -2.82 -47.81
N THR A 432 22.94 -3.02 -46.52
CA THR A 432 24.26 -3.43 -45.98
C THR A 432 24.20 -4.79 -45.29
N GLU A 433 23.33 -5.69 -45.74
CA GLU A 433 23.14 -7.01 -45.12
C GLU A 433 24.41 -7.86 -45.10
N GLN A 434 25.29 -7.72 -46.10
CA GLN A 434 26.58 -8.43 -46.10
C GLN A 434 27.47 -8.03 -44.92
N GLN A 435 27.42 -6.76 -44.51
CA GLN A 435 28.14 -6.27 -43.34
C GLN A 435 27.57 -6.87 -42.07
N PHE A 436 26.24 -6.98 -41.97
CA PHE A 436 25.58 -7.63 -40.83
C PHE A 436 26.03 -9.09 -40.67
N GLU A 437 26.04 -9.87 -41.76
CA GLU A 437 26.47 -11.28 -41.72
C GLU A 437 27.93 -11.42 -41.27
N ALA A 438 28.82 -10.52 -41.74
CA ALA A 438 30.22 -10.49 -41.32
C ALA A 438 30.39 -10.13 -39.83
N ASP A 439 29.64 -9.14 -39.35
CA ASP A 439 29.65 -8.69 -37.96
C ASP A 439 29.10 -9.79 -37.01
N LEU A 440 28.03 -10.47 -37.43
CA LEU A 440 27.43 -11.59 -36.71
C LEU A 440 28.36 -12.80 -36.65
N ALA A 441 29.03 -13.15 -37.75
CA ALA A 441 30.02 -14.22 -37.78
C ALA A 441 31.21 -13.95 -36.84
N THR A 442 31.66 -12.69 -36.79
CA THR A 442 32.69 -12.24 -35.83
C THR A 442 32.21 -12.41 -34.39
N LEU A 443 31.01 -11.90 -34.07
CA LEU A 443 30.43 -12.02 -32.73
C LEU A 443 30.29 -13.49 -32.27
N ARG A 444 29.82 -14.37 -33.15
CA ARG A 444 29.69 -15.81 -32.88
C ARG A 444 31.05 -16.47 -32.63
N THR A 445 32.09 -16.03 -33.33
CA THR A 445 33.46 -16.52 -33.14
C THR A 445 34.00 -16.10 -31.77
N ASP A 446 33.86 -14.82 -31.43
CA ASP A 446 34.37 -14.26 -30.16
C ASP A 446 33.62 -14.83 -28.94
N GLN A 447 32.32 -15.07 -29.07
CA GLN A 447 31.47 -15.55 -27.98
C GLN A 447 31.22 -17.07 -28.01
N ARG A 448 31.96 -17.85 -28.82
CA ARG A 448 31.77 -19.30 -29.04
C ARG A 448 31.71 -20.13 -27.75
N ARG A 449 32.42 -19.69 -26.69
CA ARG A 449 32.44 -20.38 -25.38
C ARG A 449 31.08 -20.31 -24.65
N LYS A 450 30.21 -19.34 -24.98
CA LYS A 450 28.88 -19.14 -24.38
C LYS A 450 27.82 -19.97 -25.11
N ARG A 451 27.79 -21.29 -24.87
CA ARG A 451 26.90 -22.24 -25.57
C ARG A 451 25.40 -21.87 -25.54
N LYS A 452 24.92 -21.32 -24.41
CA LYS A 452 23.54 -20.86 -24.28
C LYS A 452 23.23 -19.63 -25.15
N LEU A 453 24.18 -18.71 -25.31
CA LEU A 453 24.04 -17.58 -26.23
C LEU A 453 23.94 -18.07 -27.67
N MET A 454 24.82 -18.99 -28.10
CA MET A 454 24.77 -19.57 -29.44
C MET A 454 23.41 -20.22 -29.73
N LYS A 455 22.89 -21.03 -28.80
CA LYS A 455 21.55 -21.61 -28.90
C LYS A 455 20.47 -20.53 -29.06
N THR A 456 20.55 -19.44 -28.29
CA THR A 456 19.58 -18.33 -28.36
C THR A 456 19.63 -17.61 -29.70
N LEU A 457 20.82 -17.42 -30.28
CA LEU A 457 20.98 -16.84 -31.61
C LEU A 457 20.40 -17.77 -32.69
N ASP A 458 20.72 -19.06 -32.64
CA ASP A 458 20.22 -20.06 -33.59
C ASP A 458 18.68 -20.12 -33.58
N GLU A 459 18.06 -20.10 -32.40
CA GLU A 459 16.59 -20.07 -32.24
C GLU A 459 15.94 -18.81 -32.83
N LYS A 460 16.68 -17.71 -32.94
CA LYS A 460 16.21 -16.44 -33.51
C LYS A 460 16.61 -16.26 -34.99
N GLY A 461 17.26 -17.26 -35.59
CA GLY A 461 17.76 -17.19 -36.96
C GLY A 461 18.87 -16.16 -37.11
N LEU A 462 19.80 -16.13 -36.14
CA LEU A 462 21.02 -15.30 -36.06
C LEU A 462 22.26 -16.18 -35.85
#